data_AF-A0A3Q0EKF2-F1
#
_entry.id   AF-A0A3Q0EKF2-F1
#
_cell.length_a   1.000
_cell.length_b   1.000
_cell.length_c   1.000
_cell.angle_alpha   90.00
_cell.angle_beta   90.00
_cell.angle_gamma   90.00
#
_symmetry.space_group_name_H-M   'P 1'
#
loop_
_entity.id
_entity.type
_entity.pdbx_description
1 polymer ?
#
loop_
_entity_poly.entity_id
_entity_poly.type
_entity_poly.pdbx_seq_one_letter_code
_entity_poly.pdbx_strand_id
1 'polypeptide(L)'
;MATVRASVRGALLLLLLLAVAGVAEVSGGLAPGSAGALCCSHSKDNQMCRDVCEQIFSSKSESRLKHLLQRAPDYCPETMVEIWSCMNSSLPGVFKKSDGWVGLGCCELAIALECRQACKQASSKNDISKVCRKEYENALFSCISRNEMGSVCCSYAGHHTNCREYCQAIFRTDSSPGPSQIKAVENYCASISPQLIHCVNNYTQSYPMRNPTDNRSVLPDI
;
A
#
# COMPACT_ATOMS: atom_id res chain seq x y z
N MET A 1 -67.55 -49.46 41.39
CA MET A 1 -67.78 -48.22 42.17
C MET A 1 -66.71 -47.21 41.79
N ALA A 2 -67.12 -45.96 41.62
CA ALA A 2 -66.38 -44.89 40.95
C ALA A 2 -65.13 -44.38 41.70
N THR A 3 -64.22 -43.73 40.98
CA THR A 3 -63.65 -42.42 41.35
C THR A 3 -62.86 -41.79 40.19
N VAL A 4 -63.18 -40.53 39.90
CA VAL A 4 -62.64 -39.70 38.81
C VAL A 4 -61.33 -39.06 39.25
N ARG A 5 -60.27 -39.15 38.43
CA ARG A 5 -58.99 -38.45 38.62
C ARG A 5 -59.08 -37.02 38.09
N ALA A 6 -58.79 -36.04 38.94
CA ALA A 6 -58.57 -34.65 38.54
C ALA A 6 -57.26 -34.53 37.75
N SER A 7 -57.35 -33.92 36.56
CA SER A 7 -56.25 -33.82 35.58
C SER A 7 -55.48 -32.52 35.76
N VAL A 8 -54.18 -32.66 36.04
CA VAL A 8 -53.16 -31.62 36.17
C VAL A 8 -52.86 -31.03 34.78
N ARG A 9 -53.76 -30.21 34.24
CA ARG A 9 -53.58 -29.54 32.94
C ARG A 9 -53.43 -28.02 33.01
N GLY A 10 -53.37 -27.43 34.21
CA GLY A 10 -53.16 -25.99 34.40
C GLY A 10 -51.70 -25.56 34.67
N ALA A 11 -50.78 -26.50 34.90
CA ALA A 11 -49.42 -26.18 35.36
C ALA A 11 -48.31 -26.35 34.30
N LEU A 12 -48.65 -26.76 33.06
CA LEU A 12 -47.65 -27.08 32.03
C LEU A 12 -47.45 -26.00 30.95
N LEU A 13 -48.11 -24.84 31.07
CA LEU A 13 -48.03 -23.75 30.08
C LEU A 13 -47.17 -22.55 30.53
N LEU A 14 -46.54 -22.61 31.70
CA LEU A 14 -45.69 -21.54 32.25
C LEU A 14 -44.19 -21.92 32.37
N LEU A 15 -43.77 -23.08 31.89
CA LEU A 15 -42.39 -23.58 31.99
C LEU A 15 -41.61 -23.62 30.66
N LEU A 16 -42.10 -22.98 29.59
CA LEU A 16 -41.50 -23.07 28.25
C LEU A 16 -40.91 -21.75 27.71
N LEU A 17 -40.55 -20.79 28.58
CA LEU A 17 -40.12 -19.46 28.11
C LEU A 17 -38.73 -18.95 28.49
N LEU A 18 -37.81 -19.72 29.07
CA LEU A 18 -36.45 -19.19 29.30
C LEU A 18 -35.33 -20.20 29.09
N ALA A 19 -34.28 -19.72 28.40
CA ALA A 19 -32.93 -20.27 28.22
C ALA A 19 -32.63 -21.03 26.91
N VAL A 20 -32.87 -20.39 25.76
CA VAL A 20 -31.85 -20.42 24.69
C VAL A 20 -30.80 -19.36 25.04
N ALA A 21 -29.72 -19.79 25.69
CA ALA A 21 -28.49 -19.01 25.72
C ALA A 21 -27.93 -19.02 24.30
N GLY A 22 -28.28 -17.98 23.53
CA GLY A 22 -27.57 -17.68 22.31
C GLY A 22 -26.10 -17.44 22.67
N VAL A 23 -25.20 -18.22 22.08
CA VAL A 23 -23.85 -17.75 21.83
C VAL A 23 -24.00 -16.49 20.98
N ALA A 24 -23.89 -15.34 21.62
CA ALA A 24 -23.64 -14.10 20.91
C ALA A 24 -22.27 -14.25 20.26
N GLU A 25 -22.24 -14.62 18.98
CA GLU A 25 -21.13 -14.19 18.14
C GLU A 25 -21.09 -12.67 18.24
N VAL A 26 -20.07 -12.15 18.92
CA VAL A 26 -19.64 -10.76 18.77
C VAL A 26 -19.12 -10.63 17.34
N SER A 27 -20.05 -10.54 16.39
CA SER A 27 -19.83 -9.73 15.20
C SER A 27 -19.93 -8.29 15.69
N GLY A 28 -18.82 -7.81 16.25
CA GLY A 28 -18.60 -6.42 16.61
C GLY A 28 -18.56 -5.57 15.35
N GLY A 29 -19.71 -5.43 14.68
CA GLY A 29 -19.97 -4.37 13.72
C GLY A 29 -20.14 -3.07 14.47
N LEU A 30 -19.03 -2.54 15.00
CA LEU A 30 -18.96 -1.17 15.49
C LEU A 30 -19.34 -0.25 14.33
N ALA A 31 -20.28 0.66 14.59
CA ALA A 31 -20.63 1.70 13.63
C ALA A 31 -19.34 2.38 13.10
N PRO A 32 -19.25 2.73 11.80
CA PRO A 32 -18.01 3.23 11.19
C PRO A 32 -17.35 4.41 11.93
N GLY A 33 -18.13 5.21 12.66
CA GLY A 33 -17.63 6.32 13.49
C GLY A 33 -17.04 5.94 14.86
N SER A 34 -17.32 4.73 15.37
CA SER A 34 -16.84 4.29 16.69
C SER A 34 -15.52 3.52 16.62
N ALA A 35 -15.27 2.80 15.53
CA ALA A 35 -13.99 2.13 15.30
C ALA A 35 -12.84 3.14 15.08
N GLY A 36 -13.13 4.27 14.42
CA GLY A 36 -12.15 5.32 14.16
C GLY A 36 -11.58 5.95 15.43
N ALA A 37 -12.46 6.39 16.34
CA ALA A 37 -12.04 7.00 17.60
C ALA A 37 -11.18 6.06 18.47
N LEU A 38 -11.44 4.76 18.43
CA LEU A 38 -10.65 3.75 19.11
C LEU A 38 -9.27 3.59 18.46
N CYS A 39 -9.19 3.42 17.14
CA CYS A 39 -7.91 3.26 16.44
C CYS A 39 -7.04 4.52 16.55
N CYS A 40 -7.60 5.70 16.36
CA CYS A 40 -6.85 6.96 16.40
C CYS A 40 -6.41 7.34 17.83
N SER A 41 -6.92 6.66 18.85
CA SER A 41 -6.44 6.83 20.23
C SER A 41 -4.99 6.34 20.43
N HIS A 42 -4.55 5.35 19.64
CA HIS A 42 -3.19 4.80 19.70
C HIS A 42 -2.10 5.81 19.28
N SER A 43 -2.45 6.90 18.59
CA SER A 43 -1.53 7.98 18.23
C SER A 43 -1.62 9.20 19.16
N LYS A 44 -1.93 9.01 20.45
CA LYS A 44 -1.99 10.10 21.45
C LYS A 44 -0.73 10.98 21.51
N ASP A 45 0.43 10.40 21.24
CA ASP A 45 1.72 11.12 21.30
C ASP A 45 2.10 11.75 19.95
N ASN A 46 1.25 11.60 18.91
CA ASN A 46 1.45 12.19 17.59
C ASN A 46 0.13 12.73 17.04
N GLN A 47 -0.13 14.01 17.32
CA GLN A 47 -1.36 14.71 16.92
C GLN A 47 -1.58 14.67 15.40
N MET A 48 -0.52 14.79 14.60
CA MET A 48 -0.61 14.78 13.14
C MET A 48 -1.11 13.42 12.63
N CYS A 49 -0.61 12.33 13.22
CA CYS A 49 -1.09 10.98 12.92
C CYS A 49 -2.55 10.80 13.33
N ARG A 50 -2.92 11.28 14.53
CA ARG A 50 -4.30 11.26 15.03
C ARG A 50 -5.24 11.98 14.08
N ASP A 51 -4.90 13.19 13.66
CA ASP A 51 -5.75 14.00 12.78
C ASP A 51 -5.96 13.34 11.40
N VAL A 52 -4.93 12.72 10.85
CA VAL A 52 -5.03 11.98 9.58
C VAL A 52 -5.83 10.69 9.74
N CYS A 53 -5.65 9.97 10.85
CA CYS A 53 -6.45 8.80 11.19
C CYS A 53 -7.95 9.15 11.28
N GLU A 54 -8.31 10.22 11.98
CA GLU A 54 -9.70 10.68 12.09
C GLU A 54 -10.27 11.10 10.73
N GLN A 55 -9.45 11.71 9.86
CA GLN A 55 -9.84 12.02 8.48
C GLN A 55 -10.09 10.77 7.63
N ILE A 56 -9.31 9.70 7.83
CA ILE A 56 -9.49 8.43 7.14
C ILE A 56 -10.84 7.82 7.50
N PHE A 57 -11.16 7.73 8.79
CA PHE A 57 -12.41 7.13 9.25
C PHE A 57 -13.65 8.01 8.99
N SER A 58 -13.48 9.32 8.86
CA SER A 58 -14.57 10.24 8.50
C SER A 58 -14.76 10.41 6.99
N SER A 59 -13.84 9.90 6.16
CA SER A 59 -13.93 10.05 4.70
C SER A 59 -15.05 9.18 4.11
N LYS A 60 -15.99 9.83 3.42
CA LYS A 60 -17.08 9.16 2.69
C LYS A 60 -16.78 8.90 1.21
N SER A 61 -15.69 9.47 0.71
CA SER A 61 -15.27 9.38 -0.70
C SER A 61 -14.13 8.39 -0.85
N GLU A 62 -14.26 7.44 -1.77
CA GLU A 62 -13.24 6.42 -2.03
C GLU A 62 -11.94 7.03 -2.56
N SER A 63 -12.00 8.04 -3.44
CA SER A 63 -10.81 8.72 -3.96
C SER A 63 -10.08 9.51 -2.88
N ARG A 64 -10.82 10.22 -2.02
CA ARG A 64 -10.26 10.94 -0.88
C ARG A 64 -9.67 9.98 0.15
N LEU A 65 -10.36 8.87 0.44
CA LEU A 65 -9.90 7.83 1.35
C LEU A 65 -8.60 7.21 0.84
N LYS A 66 -8.53 6.86 -0.44
CA LYS A 66 -7.31 6.34 -1.08
C LYS A 66 -6.15 7.33 -0.97
N HIS A 67 -6.38 8.62 -1.22
CA HIS A 67 -5.36 9.65 -1.07
C HIS A 67 -4.87 9.80 0.38
N LEU A 68 -5.78 9.79 1.35
CA LEU A 68 -5.43 9.88 2.78
C LEU A 68 -4.62 8.65 3.23
N LEU A 69 -5.01 7.46 2.77
CA LEU A 69 -4.30 6.22 3.05
C LEU A 69 -2.88 6.22 2.47
N GLN A 70 -2.71 6.72 1.24
CA GLN A 70 -1.38 6.85 0.62
C GLN A 70 -0.45 7.79 1.39
N ARG A 71 -1.00 8.83 2.03
CA ARG A 71 -0.22 9.81 2.79
C ARG A 71 -0.10 9.48 4.27
N ALA A 72 -0.86 8.51 4.77
CA ALA A 72 -0.86 8.12 6.18
C ALA A 72 0.54 7.74 6.71
N PRO A 73 1.40 7.02 5.98
CA PRO A 73 2.76 6.71 6.45
C PRO A 73 3.65 7.93 6.70
N ASP A 74 3.37 9.07 6.05
CA ASP A 74 4.13 10.31 6.27
C ASP A 74 3.87 10.91 7.66
N TYR A 75 2.69 10.65 8.22
CA TYR A 75 2.23 11.18 9.52
C TYR A 75 2.22 10.12 10.62
N CYS A 76 1.93 8.86 10.26
CA CYS A 76 1.87 7.69 11.12
C CYS A 76 3.00 6.72 10.74
N PRO A 77 4.19 6.81 11.36
CA PRO A 77 5.30 5.92 11.08
C PRO A 77 4.91 4.44 11.18
N GLU A 78 5.53 3.58 10.37
CA GLU A 78 5.27 2.13 10.37
C GLU A 78 5.55 1.46 11.73
N THR A 79 6.38 2.10 12.57
CA THR A 79 6.66 1.64 13.95
C THR A 79 5.44 1.74 14.87
N MET A 80 4.40 2.49 14.50
CA MET A 80 3.15 2.57 15.25
C MET A 80 2.26 1.37 14.93
N VAL A 81 2.69 0.18 15.34
CA VAL A 81 2.06 -1.09 14.95
C VAL A 81 0.60 -1.17 15.39
N GLU A 82 0.26 -0.64 16.56
CA GLU A 82 -1.08 -0.73 17.13
C GLU A 82 -2.13 0.02 16.29
N ILE A 83 -1.82 1.26 15.86
CA ILE A 83 -2.74 2.03 15.02
C ILE A 83 -2.91 1.37 13.65
N TRP A 84 -1.81 0.93 13.03
CA TRP A 84 -1.86 0.24 11.73
C TRP A 84 -2.63 -1.07 11.79
N SER A 85 -2.44 -1.87 12.84
CA SER A 85 -3.19 -3.12 13.04
C SER A 85 -4.68 -2.85 13.23
N CYS A 86 -5.04 -1.84 14.03
CA CYS A 86 -6.44 -1.45 14.26
C CYS A 86 -7.10 -0.93 12.98
N MET A 87 -6.41 -0.06 12.25
CA MET A 87 -6.86 0.51 10.97
C MET A 87 -7.12 -0.59 9.93
N ASN A 88 -6.14 -1.49 9.72
CA ASN A 88 -6.26 -2.60 8.78
C ASN A 88 -7.44 -3.53 9.10
N SER A 89 -7.69 -3.78 10.38
CA SER A 89 -8.81 -4.63 10.84
C SER A 89 -10.17 -3.93 10.65
N SER A 90 -10.19 -2.61 10.79
CA SER A 90 -11.43 -1.81 10.80
C SER A 90 -11.89 -1.35 9.41
N LEU A 91 -10.98 -1.26 8.42
CA LEU A 91 -11.34 -1.00 7.02
C LEU A 91 -10.87 -2.14 6.09
N PRO A 92 -11.43 -3.36 6.24
CA PRO A 92 -11.05 -4.51 5.44
C PRO A 92 -11.37 -4.25 3.97
N GLY A 93 -10.39 -4.45 3.10
CA GLY A 93 -10.54 -4.22 1.65
C GLY A 93 -10.31 -2.78 1.17
N VAL A 94 -10.33 -1.79 2.07
CA VAL A 94 -9.89 -0.41 1.80
C VAL A 94 -8.40 -0.27 2.06
N PHE A 95 -7.93 -0.83 3.18
CA PHE A 95 -6.55 -1.29 3.32
C PHE A 95 -6.37 -2.62 2.58
N LYS A 96 -6.84 -2.72 1.33
CA LYS A 96 -6.03 -3.51 0.41
C LYS A 96 -4.72 -2.76 0.37
N LYS A 97 -3.75 -3.27 1.14
CA LYS A 97 -2.33 -2.93 1.11
C LYS A 97 -2.02 -2.43 -0.28
N SER A 98 -2.14 -1.13 -0.50
CA SER A 98 -1.77 -0.53 -1.78
C SER A 98 -0.27 -0.25 -1.79
N ASP A 99 0.42 -0.77 -0.78
CA ASP A 99 1.83 -1.18 -0.78
C ASP A 99 1.97 -2.67 -1.08
N GLY A 100 1.06 -3.23 -1.90
CA GLY A 100 1.34 -4.46 -2.61
C GLY A 100 2.48 -4.12 -3.54
N TRP A 101 3.72 -4.28 -3.06
CA TRP A 101 4.97 -4.24 -3.81
C TRP A 101 5.07 -3.20 -4.94
N VAL A 102 6.05 -2.29 -4.84
CA VAL A 102 6.29 -1.22 -5.83
C VAL A 102 6.48 -1.70 -7.29
N GLY A 103 6.67 -3.01 -7.51
CA GLY A 103 6.65 -3.67 -8.82
C GLY A 103 5.27 -3.86 -9.46
N LEU A 104 4.15 -3.75 -8.74
CA LEU A 104 2.81 -4.04 -9.31
C LEU A 104 2.46 -3.14 -10.50
N GLY A 105 2.89 -1.88 -10.48
CA GLY A 105 2.70 -0.95 -11.60
C GLY A 105 3.42 -1.38 -12.89
N CYS A 106 4.41 -2.27 -12.78
CA CYS A 106 5.17 -2.77 -13.92
C CYS A 106 4.54 -3.99 -14.60
N CYS A 107 3.54 -4.64 -13.97
CA CYS A 107 3.02 -5.92 -14.45
C CYS A 107 2.43 -5.85 -15.87
N GLU A 108 1.95 -4.69 -16.32
CA GLU A 108 1.44 -4.54 -17.68
C GLU A 108 2.52 -4.61 -18.77
N LEU A 109 3.79 -4.52 -18.39
CA LEU A 109 4.94 -4.69 -19.28
C LEU A 109 5.31 -6.17 -19.51
N ALA A 110 4.69 -7.11 -18.80
CA ALA A 110 4.97 -8.54 -18.92
C ALA A 110 4.48 -9.10 -20.26
N ILE A 111 5.34 -9.70 -21.07
CA ILE A 111 5.01 -10.25 -22.38
C ILE A 111 4.11 -11.49 -22.25
N ALA A 112 4.47 -12.43 -21.39
CA ALA A 112 3.71 -13.65 -21.17
C ALA A 112 2.50 -13.42 -20.26
N LEU A 113 1.33 -13.94 -20.65
CA LEU A 113 0.09 -13.81 -19.88
C LEU A 113 0.20 -14.43 -18.48
N GLU A 114 0.83 -15.60 -18.37
CA GLU A 114 1.04 -16.30 -17.11
C GLU A 114 1.95 -15.49 -16.16
N CYS A 115 3.02 -14.90 -16.70
CA CYS A 115 3.88 -14.00 -15.95
C CYS A 115 3.13 -12.75 -15.48
N ARG A 116 2.33 -12.14 -16.36
CA ARG A 116 1.49 -10.97 -16.02
C ARG A 116 0.53 -11.27 -14.86
N GLN A 117 -0.15 -12.41 -14.91
CA GLN A 117 -1.08 -12.83 -13.86
C GLN A 117 -0.37 -13.14 -12.54
N ALA A 118 0.78 -13.80 -12.58
CA ALA A 118 1.62 -14.05 -11.40
C ALA A 118 2.12 -12.72 -10.80
N CYS A 119 2.55 -11.77 -11.63
CA CYS A 119 2.99 -10.46 -11.22
C CYS A 119 1.91 -9.68 -10.48
N LYS A 120 0.67 -9.67 -10.99
CA LYS A 120 -0.47 -8.99 -10.34
C LYS A 120 -0.81 -9.52 -8.95
N GLN A 121 -0.36 -10.73 -8.63
CA GLN A 121 -0.59 -11.40 -7.35
C GLN A 121 0.65 -11.40 -6.45
N ALA A 122 1.78 -10.90 -6.95
CA ALA A 122 3.06 -10.97 -6.24
C ALA A 122 3.22 -9.90 -5.17
N SER A 123 4.00 -10.25 -4.15
CA SER A 123 4.39 -9.36 -3.05
C SER A 123 5.86 -8.96 -3.08
N SER A 124 6.64 -9.56 -3.98
CA SER A 124 8.05 -9.27 -4.20
C SER A 124 8.53 -9.73 -5.58
N LYS A 125 9.70 -9.24 -6.00
CA LYS A 125 10.39 -9.69 -7.23
C LYS A 125 10.72 -11.19 -7.22
N ASN A 126 10.94 -11.76 -6.04
CA ASN A 126 11.27 -13.17 -5.88
C ASN A 126 10.05 -14.07 -6.14
N ASP A 127 8.84 -13.61 -5.85
CA ASP A 127 7.61 -14.36 -6.08
C ASP A 127 7.40 -14.63 -7.57
N ILE A 128 7.69 -13.64 -8.42
CA ILE A 128 7.53 -13.75 -9.86
C ILE A 128 8.68 -14.46 -10.54
N SER A 129 9.89 -14.46 -9.96
CA SER A 129 11.09 -15.03 -10.58
C SER A 129 11.00 -16.55 -10.81
N LYS A 130 10.02 -17.22 -10.19
CA LYS A 130 9.71 -18.64 -10.39
C LYS A 130 8.89 -18.90 -11.66
N VAL A 131 8.14 -17.90 -12.13
CA VAL A 131 7.22 -17.99 -13.29
C VAL A 131 7.75 -17.18 -14.47
N CYS A 132 8.19 -15.96 -14.18
CA CYS A 132 8.76 -15.01 -15.13
C CYS A 132 10.26 -15.24 -15.29
N ARG A 133 10.71 -15.46 -16.52
CA ARG A 133 12.14 -15.54 -16.88
C ARG A 133 12.66 -14.16 -17.24
N LYS A 134 13.72 -13.71 -16.58
CA LYS A 134 14.28 -12.37 -16.79
C LYS A 134 14.71 -12.14 -18.23
N GLU A 135 15.31 -13.16 -18.87
CA GLU A 135 15.77 -13.08 -20.27
C GLU A 135 14.64 -12.77 -21.27
N TYR A 136 13.41 -13.19 -20.96
CA TYR A 136 12.24 -12.96 -21.81
C TYR A 136 11.43 -11.73 -21.36
N GLU A 137 11.47 -11.36 -20.08
CA GLU A 137 10.65 -10.31 -19.47
C GLU A 137 11.47 -9.05 -19.11
N ASN A 138 12.40 -8.65 -19.98
CA ASN A 138 13.38 -7.60 -19.69
C ASN A 138 12.75 -6.25 -19.28
N ALA A 139 11.67 -5.82 -19.97
CA ALA A 139 10.99 -4.56 -19.67
C ALA A 139 10.34 -4.56 -18.28
N LEU A 140 9.64 -5.65 -17.95
CA LEU A 140 9.05 -5.88 -16.63
C LEU A 140 10.11 -5.81 -15.52
N PHE A 141 11.16 -6.61 -15.63
CA PHE A 141 12.19 -6.69 -14.58
C PHE A 141 13.00 -5.40 -14.45
N SER A 142 13.20 -4.66 -15.54
CA SER A 142 13.86 -3.35 -15.51
C SER A 142 13.01 -2.30 -14.80
N CYS A 143 11.71 -2.25 -15.09
CA CYS A 143 10.75 -1.39 -14.39
C CYS A 143 10.69 -1.72 -12.89
N ILE A 144 10.58 -3.01 -12.54
CA ILE A 144 10.53 -3.45 -11.13
C ILE A 144 11.79 -3.01 -10.39
N SER A 145 12.97 -3.28 -10.94
CA SER A 145 14.23 -2.96 -10.28
C SER A 145 14.41 -1.45 -10.08
N ARG A 146 13.93 -0.65 -11.04
CA ARG A 146 13.88 0.81 -10.94
C ARG A 146 12.95 1.28 -9.83
N ASN A 147 11.72 0.74 -9.76
CA ASN A 147 10.75 1.10 -8.73
C ASN A 147 11.21 0.68 -7.32
N GLU A 148 11.82 -0.50 -7.18
CA GLU A 148 12.41 -0.96 -5.92
C GLU A 148 13.55 -0.04 -5.47
N MET A 149 14.44 0.34 -6.40
CA MET A 149 15.50 1.30 -6.11
C MET A 149 14.94 2.68 -5.74
N GLY A 150 13.92 3.16 -6.46
CA GLY A 150 13.27 4.44 -6.17
C GLY A 150 12.57 4.46 -4.82
N SER A 151 11.96 3.34 -4.42
CA SER A 151 11.39 3.18 -3.08
C SER A 151 12.45 3.39 -2.00
N VAL A 152 13.62 2.75 -2.16
CA VAL A 152 14.75 2.90 -1.23
C VAL A 152 15.31 4.32 -1.27
N CYS A 153 15.67 4.86 -2.44
CA CYS A 153 16.28 6.18 -2.55
C CYS A 153 15.36 7.28 -1.99
N CYS A 154 14.07 7.24 -2.32
CA CYS A 154 13.13 8.29 -1.91
C CYS A 154 12.66 8.13 -0.47
N SER A 155 12.89 6.99 0.18
CA SER A 155 12.66 6.83 1.63
C SER A 155 13.55 7.76 2.45
N TYR A 156 14.77 8.06 1.98
CA TYR A 156 15.73 8.95 2.64
C TYR A 156 15.28 10.42 2.71
N ALA A 157 14.19 10.79 2.03
CA ALA A 157 13.59 12.12 2.15
C ALA A 157 12.89 12.34 3.51
N GLY A 158 12.62 11.27 4.27
CA GLY A 158 11.91 11.38 5.55
C GLY A 158 10.56 12.08 5.40
N HIS A 159 10.28 13.07 6.25
CA HIS A 159 9.01 13.81 6.23
C HIS A 159 8.94 14.91 5.15
N HIS A 160 10.00 15.12 4.37
CA HIS A 160 10.03 16.17 3.34
C HIS A 160 9.30 15.72 2.07
N THR A 161 7.98 15.90 2.04
CA THR A 161 7.12 15.38 0.96
C THR A 161 7.47 15.93 -0.42
N ASN A 162 7.88 17.20 -0.52
CA ASN A 162 8.28 17.78 -1.81
C ASN A 162 9.57 17.11 -2.36
N CYS A 163 10.57 16.89 -1.50
CA CYS A 163 11.79 16.18 -1.91
C CYS A 163 11.50 14.74 -2.31
N ARG A 164 10.63 14.05 -1.55
CA ARG A 164 10.15 12.71 -1.87
C ARG A 164 9.45 12.67 -3.23
N GLU A 165 8.59 13.63 -3.54
CA GLU A 165 7.87 13.72 -4.82
C GLU A 165 8.81 13.94 -6.00
N TYR A 166 9.75 14.88 -5.89
CA TYR A 166 10.77 15.10 -6.92
C TYR A 166 11.63 13.85 -7.12
N CYS A 167 12.04 13.19 -6.04
CA CYS A 167 12.77 11.93 -6.12
C CYS A 167 11.97 10.84 -6.83
N GLN A 168 10.71 10.64 -6.46
CA GLN A 168 9.87 9.60 -7.06
C GLN A 168 9.68 9.81 -8.56
N ALA A 169 9.66 11.06 -9.02
CA ALA A 169 9.57 11.38 -10.45
C ALA A 169 10.76 10.84 -11.27
N ILE A 170 11.94 10.65 -10.67
CA ILE A 170 13.11 10.05 -11.33
C ILE A 170 12.89 8.57 -11.66
N PHE A 171 12.19 7.86 -10.78
CA PHE A 171 12.05 6.40 -10.87
C PHE A 171 10.72 5.96 -11.50
N ARG A 172 9.72 6.84 -11.59
CA ARG A 172 8.39 6.54 -12.16
C ARG A 172 8.37 6.42 -13.69
N THR A 173 9.34 6.97 -14.41
CA THR A 173 9.36 6.91 -15.88
C THR A 173 9.91 5.56 -16.36
N ASP A 174 9.39 5.06 -17.48
CA ASP A 174 9.93 3.92 -18.24
C ASP A 174 11.27 4.25 -18.93
N SER A 175 11.51 5.55 -19.13
CA SER A 175 12.67 6.15 -19.79
C SER A 175 13.67 6.72 -18.79
N SER A 176 14.95 6.81 -19.17
CA SER A 176 15.99 7.42 -18.32
C SER A 176 15.63 8.88 -17.96
N PRO A 177 15.92 9.32 -16.72
CA PRO A 177 15.52 10.64 -16.25
C PRO A 177 16.24 11.78 -16.98
N GLY A 178 15.48 12.85 -17.27
CA GLY A 178 15.91 14.14 -17.82
C GLY A 178 17.00 14.85 -17.00
N PRO A 179 17.97 15.55 -17.61
CA PRO A 179 18.88 16.43 -16.87
C PRO A 179 18.14 17.47 -16.01
N SER A 180 17.00 17.96 -16.50
CA SER A 180 16.12 18.89 -15.76
C SER A 180 15.48 18.25 -14.52
N GLN A 181 15.08 16.97 -14.61
CA GLN A 181 14.51 16.24 -13.48
C GLN A 181 15.57 15.96 -12.43
N ILE A 182 16.77 15.54 -12.85
CA ILE A 182 17.92 15.30 -11.95
C ILE A 182 18.29 16.60 -11.23
N LYS A 183 18.40 17.71 -11.96
CA LYS A 183 18.71 19.03 -11.38
C LYS A 183 17.62 19.51 -10.42
N ALA A 184 16.35 19.21 -10.68
CA ALA A 184 15.26 19.55 -9.77
C ALA A 184 15.40 18.80 -8.43
N VAL A 185 15.74 17.51 -8.47
CA VAL A 185 16.01 16.73 -7.24
C VAL A 185 17.22 17.28 -6.51
N GLU A 186 18.32 17.57 -7.21
CA GLU A 186 19.53 18.13 -6.61
C GLU A 186 19.22 19.45 -5.88
N ASN A 187 18.55 20.39 -6.55
CA ASN A 187 18.22 21.69 -5.98
C ASN A 187 17.33 21.60 -4.73
N TYR A 188 16.33 20.71 -4.75
CA TYR A 188 15.37 20.61 -3.64
C TYR A 188 15.85 19.70 -2.50
N CYS A 189 16.60 18.66 -2.80
CA CYS A 189 16.92 17.61 -1.84
C CYS A 189 18.35 17.69 -1.27
N ALA A 190 19.28 18.44 -1.86
CA ALA A 190 20.69 18.42 -1.44
C ALA A 190 20.91 18.87 0.01
N SER A 191 20.18 19.89 0.47
CA SER A 191 20.23 20.34 1.86
C SER A 191 19.40 19.47 2.83
N ILE A 192 18.51 18.64 2.29
CA ILE A 192 17.58 17.81 3.07
C ILE A 192 18.19 16.44 3.35
N SER A 193 18.70 15.77 2.33
CA SER A 193 19.19 14.39 2.43
C SER A 193 20.34 14.14 1.45
N PRO A 194 21.60 14.25 1.91
CA PRO A 194 22.77 13.90 1.11
C PRO A 194 22.76 12.43 0.66
N GLN A 195 22.19 11.54 1.49
CA GLN A 195 22.05 10.12 1.18
C GLN A 195 21.11 9.88 0.00
N LEU A 196 19.98 10.61 -0.07
CA LEU A 196 19.08 10.57 -1.22
C LEU A 196 19.79 11.00 -2.50
N ILE A 197 20.51 12.14 -2.44
CA ILE A 197 21.25 12.65 -3.60
C ILE A 197 22.29 11.65 -4.07
N HIS A 198 23.04 11.05 -3.16
CA HIS A 198 24.02 10.03 -3.51
C HIS A 198 23.37 8.81 -4.19
N CYS A 199 22.23 8.35 -3.67
CA CYS A 199 21.46 7.24 -4.22
C CYS A 199 20.99 7.54 -5.66
N VAL A 200 20.39 8.72 -5.87
CA VAL A 200 19.91 9.17 -7.19
C VAL A 200 21.08 9.33 -8.17
N ASN A 201 22.20 9.91 -7.73
CA ASN A 201 23.38 10.10 -8.58
C ASN A 201 24.01 8.78 -9.00
N ASN A 202 24.10 7.80 -8.10
CA ASN A 202 24.62 6.46 -8.43
C ASN A 202 23.74 5.80 -9.50
N TYR A 203 22.42 5.89 -9.34
CA TYR A 203 21.47 5.39 -10.32
C TYR A 203 21.62 6.09 -11.69
N THR A 204 21.63 7.42 -11.73
CA THR A 204 21.66 8.19 -12.99
C THR A 204 23.00 8.08 -13.71
N GLN A 205 24.10 7.88 -13.00
CA GLN A 205 25.42 7.60 -13.58
C GLN A 205 25.50 6.20 -14.20
N SER A 206 24.81 5.22 -13.59
CA SER A 206 24.75 3.84 -14.09
C SER A 206 23.80 3.68 -15.29
N TYR A 207 22.87 4.63 -15.47
CA TYR A 207 21.90 4.66 -16.56
C TYR A 207 21.90 6.03 -17.27
N PRO A 208 23.04 6.41 -17.89
CA PRO A 208 23.14 7.69 -18.57
C PRO A 208 22.09 7.77 -19.68
N MET A 209 21.53 8.96 -19.87
CA MET A 209 20.60 9.24 -20.97
C MET A 209 21.14 8.71 -22.29
N ARG A 210 20.37 7.88 -22.99
CA ARG A 210 20.64 7.63 -24.41
C ARG A 210 20.41 8.94 -25.15
N ASN A 211 21.48 9.49 -25.70
CA ASN A 211 21.43 10.72 -26.48
C ASN A 211 20.59 10.44 -27.74
N PRO A 212 19.58 11.27 -28.09
CA PRO A 212 18.75 11.08 -29.29
C PRO A 212 19.55 11.07 -30.60
N THR A 213 20.82 11.50 -30.57
CA THR A 213 21.75 11.54 -31.69
C THR A 213 22.44 10.20 -31.99
N ASP A 214 22.30 9.17 -31.14
CA ASP A 214 22.90 7.85 -31.38
C ASP A 214 22.04 6.95 -32.29
N ASN A 215 21.52 7.55 -33.37
CA ASN A 215 20.89 6.82 -34.47
C ASN A 215 21.28 7.42 -35.84
N ARG A 216 22.56 7.73 -36.02
CA ARG A 216 23.08 7.96 -37.35
C ARG A 216 24.50 7.41 -37.48
N SER A 217 24.67 6.65 -38.56
CA SER A 217 25.90 6.11 -39.15
C SER A 217 26.58 4.92 -38.46
N VAL A 218 25.96 3.74 -38.60
CA VAL A 218 26.69 2.58 -39.15
C VAL A 218 25.89 2.09 -40.37
N LEU A 219 26.17 2.71 -41.51
CA LEU A 219 25.95 2.07 -42.80
C LEU A 219 27.16 1.13 -42.98
N PRO A 220 26.99 -0.17 -43.24
CA PRO A 220 28.11 -0.99 -43.67
C PRO A 220 28.44 -0.61 -45.12
N ASP A 221 29.53 0.14 -45.30
CA ASP A 221 30.27 0.11 -46.55
C ASP A 221 31.21 -1.11 -46.52
N ILE A 222 31.09 -1.92 -47.58
CA ILE A 222 31.87 -3.10 -48.00
C ILE A 222 31.43 -4.45 -47.42
#